data_AF-A0A969ZNK1-F1
#
_entry.id   AF-A0A969ZNK1-F1
#
_cell.length_a   1.000
_cell.length_b   1.000
_cell.length_c   1.000
_cell.angle_alpha   90.00
_cell.angle_beta   90.00
_cell.angle_gamma   90.00
#
_symmetry.space_group_name_H-M   'P 1'
#
loop_
_entity.id
_entity.type
_entity.pdbx_description
1 polymer ?
#
loop_
_entity_poly.entity_id
_entity_poly.type
_entity_poly.pdbx_seq_one_letter_code
_entity_poly.pdbx_strand_id
1 'polypeptide(L)' 'YIRELNKKRENIENRIMELEEKLKELELLMCKEEIYSNPEKSKEIHQEVASTNDEIEELYDKWSEL' A
#
# COMPACT_ATOMS: atom_id res chain seq x y z
N TYR A 1 26.75 -6.51 9.16
CA TYR A 1 25.77 -7.51 9.63
C TYR A 1 24.60 -6.91 10.41
N ILE A 2 24.66 -6.69 11.73
CA ILE A 2 23.49 -6.20 12.51
C ILE A 2 22.95 -4.85 12.00
N ARG A 3 23.84 -3.91 11.64
CA ARG A 3 23.45 -2.60 11.08
C ARG A 3 22.72 -2.67 9.74
N GLU A 4 23.02 -3.67 8.92
CA GLU A 4 22.40 -3.83 7.60
C GLU A 4 21.01 -4.47 7.71
N LEU A 5 20.84 -5.40 8.65
CA LEU A 5 19.52 -5.96 8.97
C LEU A 5 18.58 -4.89 9.52
N ASN A 6 19.06 -4.05 10.44
CA ASN A 6 18.26 -2.94 10.96
C ASN A 6 17.83 -1.96 9.87
N LYS A 7 18.74 -1.61 8.94
CA LYS A 7 18.39 -0.77 7.79
C LYS A 7 17.37 -1.42 6.85
N LYS A 8 17.46 -2.74 6.65
CA LYS A 8 16.48 -3.46 5.82
C LYS A 8 15.09 -3.45 6.48
N ARG A 9 15.00 -3.69 7.79
CA ARG A 9 13.75 -3.57 8.53
C ARG A 9 13.17 -2.16 8.47
N GLU A 10 13.98 -1.15 8.75
CA GLU A 10 13.54 0.25 8.71
C GLU A 10 13.05 0.66 7.31
N ASN A 11 13.72 0.21 6.25
CA ASN A 11 13.25 0.45 4.89
C ASN A 11 11.90 -0.22 4.59
N ILE A 12 11.69 -1.44 5.08
CA ILE A 12 10.43 -2.16 4.89
C ILE A 12 9.31 -1.49 5.69
N GLU A 13 9.57 -1.12 6.95
CA GLU A 13 8.61 -0.39 7.80
C GLU A 13 8.21 0.95 7.17
N ASN A 14 9.18 1.72 6.66
CA ASN A 14 8.90 2.97 5.95
C ASN A 14 8.06 2.71 4.69
N ARG A 15 8.38 1.65 3.94
CA ARG A 15 7.64 1.32 2.73
C ARG A 15 6.20 0.90 3.03
N ILE A 16 5.99 0.13 4.09
CA ILE A 16 4.66 -0.24 4.57
C ILE A 16 3.86 1.02 4.93
N MET A 17 4.45 1.93 5.71
CA MET A 17 3.79 3.21 6.06
C MET A 17 3.38 4.02 4.83
N GLU A 18 4.28 4.16 3.84
CA GLU A 18 3.98 4.88 2.59
C GLU A 18 2.80 4.23 1.84
N LEU A 19 2.78 2.91 1.76
CA LEU A 19 1.72 2.18 1.06
C LEU A 19 0.40 2.23 1.82
N GLU A 20 0.41 2.16 3.15
CA GLU A 20 -0.78 2.32 3.99
C GLU A 20 -1.38 3.73 3.86
N GLU A 21 -0.54 4.76 3.81
CA GLU A 21 -0.99 6.13 3.57
C GLU A 21 -1.61 6.27 2.17
N LYS A 22 -0.92 5.74 1.13
CA LYS A 22 -1.43 5.70 -0.23
C LYS A 22 -2.77 4.96 -0.34
N LEU A 23 -2.88 3.80 0.30
CA LEU A 23 -4.10 3.00 0.34
C LEU A 23 -5.28 3.82 0.89
N LYS A 24 -5.03 4.53 2.00
CA LYS A 24 -6.02 5.38 2.64
C LYS A 24 -6.45 6.55 1.74
N GLU A 25 -5.51 7.14 1.00
CA GLU A 25 -5.84 8.15 -0.01
C GLU A 25 -6.69 7.60 -1.16
N LEU A 26 -6.37 6.40 -1.65
CA LEU A 26 -7.16 5.71 -2.69
C LEU A 26 -8.58 5.41 -2.19
N GLU A 27 -8.74 4.94 -0.95
CA GLU A 27 -10.04 4.73 -0.33
C GLU A 27 -10.86 6.02 -0.20
N LEU A 28 -10.22 7.12 0.18
CA LEU A 28 -10.86 8.44 0.20
C LEU A 28 -11.26 8.91 -1.19
N LEU A 29 -10.45 8.62 -2.22
CA LEU A 29 -10.77 8.92 -3.61
C LEU A 29 -11.99 8.13 -4.10
N MET A 30 -12.13 6.86 -3.72
CA MET A 30 -13.32 6.05 -4.07
C MET A 30 -14.63 6.65 -3.54
N CYS A 31 -14.58 7.33 -2.40
CA CYS A 31 -15.75 8.00 -1.81
C CYS A 31 -16.13 9.32 -2.51
N LYS A 32 -15.31 9.82 -3.44
CA LYS A 32 -15.63 11.04 -4.18
C LYS A 32 -16.65 10.74 -5.29
N GLU A 33 -17.66 11.58 -5.39
CA GLU A 33 -18.75 11.46 -6.38
C GLU A 33 -18.24 11.39 -7.83
N GLU A 34 -17.12 12.07 -8.12
CA GLU A 34 -16.45 12.06 -9.43
C GLU A 34 -15.88 10.68 -9.84
N ILE A 35 -15.49 9.86 -8.86
CA ILE A 35 -14.98 8.51 -9.07
C ILE A 35 -16.14 7.52 -9.05
N TYR A 36 -17.04 7.65 -8.07
CA TYR A 36 -18.19 6.75 -7.93
C TYR A 36 -19.10 6.78 -9.17
N SER A 37 -19.24 7.95 -9.79
CA SER A 37 -20.04 8.13 -11.01
C SER A 37 -19.31 7.68 -12.30
N ASN A 38 -18.03 7.32 -12.20
CA ASN A 38 -17.22 6.88 -13.34
C ASN A 38 -16.74 5.43 -13.16
N PRO A 39 -17.40 4.45 -13.82
CA PRO A 39 -17.08 3.03 -13.67
C PRO A 39 -15.64 2.65 -14.03
N GLU A 40 -15.03 3.33 -15.01
CA GLU A 40 -13.63 3.07 -15.39
C GLU A 40 -12.68 3.51 -14.28
N LYS A 41 -12.85 4.75 -13.78
CA LYS A 41 -12.01 5.27 -12.69
C LYS A 41 -12.20 4.47 -11.41
N SER A 42 -13.44 4.12 -11.07
CA SER A 42 -13.72 3.27 -9.91
C SER A 42 -13.00 1.93 -10.03
N LYS A 43 -13.04 1.29 -11.20
CA LYS A 43 -12.34 0.03 -11.43
C LYS A 43 -10.81 0.16 -11.33
N GLU A 44 -10.22 1.21 -11.89
CA GLU A 44 -8.78 1.48 -11.77
C GLU A 44 -8.38 1.65 -10.31
N ILE A 45 -9.11 2.47 -9.54
CA ILE A 45 -8.79 2.68 -8.12
C ILE A 45 -8.97 1.40 -7.32
N HIS A 46 -10.01 0.61 -7.58
CA HIS A 46 -10.17 -0.70 -6.93
C HIS A 46 -9.01 -1.67 -7.24
N GLN A 47 -8.50 -1.68 -8.48
CA GLN A 47 -7.34 -2.49 -8.84
C GLN A 47 -6.07 -1.98 -8.15
N GLU A 48 -5.90 -0.67 -8.04
CA GLU A 48 -4.76 -0.07 -7.36
C GLU A 48 -4.79 -0.35 -5.85
N VAL A 49 -5.97 -0.28 -5.23
CA VAL A 49 -6.21 -0.67 -3.83
C VAL A 49 -5.84 -2.13 -3.59
N ALA A 50 -6.33 -3.04 -4.45
CA ALA A 50 -6.01 -4.46 -4.34
C ALA A 50 -4.49 -4.71 -4.47
N SER A 51 -3.86 -4.12 -5.48
CA SER A 51 -2.41 -4.27 -5.70
C SER A 51 -1.59 -3.67 -4.54
N THR A 52 -2.04 -2.55 -3.97
CA THR A 52 -1.38 -1.92 -2.82
C THR A 52 -1.50 -2.78 -1.57
N ASN A 53 -2.67 -3.40 -1.33
CA ASN A 53 -2.85 -4.36 -0.25
C ASN A 53 -1.95 -5.59 -0.40
N ASP A 54 -1.88 -6.16 -1.61
CA ASP A 54 -1.00 -7.30 -1.89
C ASP A 54 0.48 -6.94 -1.64
N GLU A 55 0.93 -5.74 -2.04
CA GLU A 55 2.29 -5.25 -1.78
C GLU A 55 2.56 -5.07 -0.27
N ILE A 56 1.57 -4.58 0.49
CA ILE A 56 1.65 -4.44 1.95
C ILE A 56 1.78 -5.82 2.62
N GLU A 57 0.93 -6.79 2.25
CA GLU A 57 1.00 -8.16 2.80
C GLU A 57 2.37 -8.79 2.52
N GLU A 58 2.88 -8.69 1.29
CA GLU A 58 4.21 -9.19 0.95
C GLU A 58 5.33 -8.52 1.76
N LEU A 59 5.21 -7.22 2.05
CA LEU A 59 6.20 -6.50 2.85
C LEU A 59 6.15 -6.89 4.31
N TYR A 60 4.96 -7.15 4.87
CA TYR A 60 4.80 -7.69 6.21
C TYR A 60 5.41 -9.08 6.34
N ASP A 61 5.22 -9.95 5.34
CA ASP A 61 5.86 -11.27 5.29
C ASP A 61 7.39 -11.14 5.25
N LYS A 62 7.91 -10.29 4.35
CA LYS A 62 9.37 -10.02 4.25
C LYS A 62 9.93 -9.43 5.54
N TRP A 63 9.16 -8.59 6.25
CA TRP A 63 9.56 -8.04 7.54
C TRP A 63 9.59 -9.11 8.64
N SER A 64 8.64 -10.04 8.61
CA SER A 64 8.57 -11.16 9.56
C SER A 64 9.72 -12.15 9.39
N GLU A 65 10.16 -12.37 8.15
CA GLU A 65 11.28 -13.26 7.82
C GLU A 65 12.67 -12.67 8.14
N LEU A 66 12.77 -11.36 8.40
CA LEU A 66 14.01 -10.62 8.71
C LEU A 66 14.36 -10.60 10.20
#